data_AF-A0AAN5I6Z8-F1
#
_entry.id   AF-A0AAN5I6Z8-F1
#
_cell.length_a   1.000
_cell.length_b   1.000
_cell.length_c   1.000
_cell.angle_alpha   90.00
_cell.angle_beta   90.00
_cell.angle_gamma   90.00
#
_symmetry.space_group_name_H-M   'P 1'
#
loop_
_entity.id
_entity.type
_entity.pdbx_description
1 polymer ?
#
loop_
_entity_poly.entity_id
_entity_poly.type
_entity_poly.pdbx_seq_one_letter_code
_entity_poly.pdbx_strand_id
1 'polypeptide(L)'
;MYQLYFSDATVERLLGVADYFQVKMILDQAEDYLIASTAFTVAAKLKLSGEYRLVHLQGQCLKSFTKIADIKKLKEAKEYAEFSDATKLSLLEKIMKLPE
;
A
#
# COMPACT_ATOMS: atom_id res chain seq x y z
N MET A 1 -20.77 -13.02 -15.67
CA MET A 1 -19.47 -12.44 -15.27
C MET A 1 -19.48 -12.29 -13.76
N TYR A 2 -18.77 -13.12 -13.01
CA TYR A 2 -18.72 -13.00 -11.56
C TYR A 2 -17.85 -11.78 -11.21
N GLN A 3 -18.47 -10.69 -10.75
CA GLN A 3 -17.73 -9.58 -10.15
C GLN A 3 -17.29 -10.02 -8.75
N LEU A 4 -15.98 -9.98 -8.50
CA LEU A 4 -15.44 -10.15 -7.15
C LEU A 4 -15.85 -8.94 -6.31
N TYR A 5 -16.53 -9.18 -5.20
CA TYR A 5 -16.93 -8.12 -4.29
C TYR A 5 -15.75 -7.78 -3.36
N PHE A 6 -15.03 -6.72 -3.70
CA PHE A 6 -14.01 -6.14 -2.82
C PHE A 6 -14.67 -5.31 -1.74
N SER A 7 -14.37 -5.66 -0.50
CA SER A 7 -14.74 -4.92 0.70
C SER A 7 -13.54 -4.84 1.62
N ASP A 8 -13.56 -3.90 2.56
CA ASP A 8 -12.47 -3.74 3.52
C ASP A 8 -12.18 -5.04 4.32
N ALA A 9 -13.21 -5.87 4.56
CA ALA A 9 -13.09 -7.14 5.27
C ALA A 9 -12.62 -8.33 4.40
N THR A 10 -12.66 -8.20 3.07
CA THR A 10 -12.33 -9.29 2.13
C THR A 10 -11.03 -9.03 1.37
N VAL A 11 -10.64 -7.77 1.18
CA VAL A 11 -9.50 -7.39 0.34
C VAL A 11 -8.20 -8.06 0.77
N GLU A 12 -7.88 -8.10 2.07
CA GLU A 12 -6.64 -8.73 2.56
C GLU A 12 -6.61 -10.25 2.31
N ARG A 13 -7.75 -10.93 2.52
CA ARG A 13 -7.85 -12.38 2.25
C ARG A 13 -7.76 -12.66 0.75
N LEU A 14 -8.37 -11.81 -0.08
CA LEU A 14 -8.28 -11.92 -1.53
C LEU A 14 -6.86 -11.67 -2.03
N LEU A 15 -6.13 -10.72 -1.45
CA LEU A 15 -4.72 -10.50 -1.73
C LEU A 15 -3.87 -11.73 -1.39
N GLY A 16 -4.06 -12.33 -0.21
CA GLY A 16 -3.35 -13.55 0.17
C GLY A 16 -3.59 -14.72 -0.78
N VAL A 17 -4.85 -14.93 -1.17
CA VAL A 17 -5.21 -15.99 -2.13
C VAL A 17 -4.65 -15.67 -3.52
N ALA A 18 -4.77 -14.43 -3.98
CA ALA A 18 -4.30 -14.02 -5.30
C ALA A 18 -2.78 -14.11 -5.44
N ASP A 19 -2.04 -13.72 -4.40
CA ASP A 19 -0.58 -13.86 -4.37
C ASP A 19 -0.17 -15.35 -4.36
N TYR A 20 -0.83 -16.17 -3.53
CA TYR A 20 -0.55 -17.61 -3.45
C TYR A 20 -0.76 -18.32 -4.80
N PHE A 21 -1.86 -18.03 -5.49
CA PHE A 21 -2.19 -18.62 -6.80
C PHE A 21 -1.63 -17.83 -7.98
N GLN A 22 -0.88 -16.74 -7.74
CA GLN A 22 -0.33 -15.83 -8.76
C GLN A 22 -1.39 -15.29 -9.74
N VAL A 23 -2.59 -15.01 -9.23
CA VAL A 23 -3.72 -14.51 -10.04
C VAL A 23 -3.61 -12.99 -10.17
N LYS A 24 -2.84 -12.55 -11.16
CA LYS A 24 -2.57 -11.13 -11.42
C LYS A 24 -3.84 -10.27 -11.54
N MET A 25 -4.90 -10.77 -12.19
CA MET A 25 -6.15 -10.02 -12.36
C MET A 25 -6.77 -9.61 -11.01
N ILE A 26 -6.69 -10.47 -9.98
CA ILE A 26 -7.25 -10.18 -8.67
C ILE A 26 -6.35 -9.19 -7.92
N LEU A 27 -5.03 -9.32 -8.05
CA LEU A 27 -4.07 -8.35 -7.49
C LEU A 27 -4.29 -6.95 -8.08
N ASP A 28 -4.42 -6.85 -9.41
CA ASP A 28 -4.68 -5.58 -10.09
C ASP A 28 -6.01 -4.95 -9.61
N GLN A 29 -7.09 -5.75 -9.48
CA GLN A 29 -8.39 -5.27 -8.99
C GLN A 29 -8.35 -4.85 -7.51
N ALA A 30 -7.64 -5.61 -6.67
CA ALA A 30 -7.44 -5.28 -5.26
C ALA A 30 -6.64 -3.98 -5.12
N GLU A 31 -5.64 -3.79 -5.96
CA GLU A 31 -4.81 -2.60 -6.01
C GLU A 31 -5.65 -1.36 -6.34
N ASP A 32 -6.48 -1.42 -7.40
CA ASP A 32 -7.40 -0.34 -7.78
C ASP A 32 -8.41 -0.03 -6.67
N TYR A 33 -8.94 -1.05 -6.01
CA TYR A 33 -9.84 -0.89 -4.87
C TYR A 33 -9.15 -0.18 -3.71
N LEU A 34 -7.94 -0.59 -3.34
CA LEU A 34 -7.17 0.03 -2.25
C LEU A 34 -6.78 1.47 -2.57
N ILE A 35 -6.50 1.79 -3.83
CA ILE A 35 -6.25 3.18 -4.26
C ILE A 35 -7.50 4.04 -4.02
N ALA A 36 -8.67 3.56 -4.46
CA ALA A 36 -9.93 4.30 -4.35
C ALA A 36 -10.52 4.33 -2.92
N SER A 37 -10.25 3.33 -2.08
CA SER A 37 -10.84 3.21 -0.75
C SER A 37 -10.32 4.28 0.22
N THR A 38 -11.23 4.90 0.96
CA THR A 38 -10.90 5.82 2.06
C THR A 38 -10.88 5.13 3.42
N ALA A 39 -11.21 3.83 3.48
CA ALA A 39 -11.27 3.07 4.72
C ALA A 39 -9.89 2.71 5.27
N PHE A 40 -8.87 2.66 4.40
CA PHE A 40 -7.49 2.33 4.77
C PHE A 40 -6.64 3.59 4.94
N THR A 41 -5.86 3.62 6.01
CA THR A 41 -4.83 4.65 6.20
C THR A 41 -3.72 4.49 5.17
N VAL A 42 -2.97 5.56 4.89
CA VAL A 42 -1.79 5.49 4.00
C VAL A 42 -0.75 4.49 4.53
N ALA A 43 -0.63 4.35 5.87
CA ALA A 43 0.25 3.37 6.49
C ALA A 43 -0.17 1.93 6.19
N ALA A 44 -1.46 1.61 6.37
CA ALA A 44 -2.00 0.29 6.03
C ALA A 44 -1.84 -0.03 4.54
N LYS A 45 -2.13 0.94 3.66
CA LYS A 45 -1.91 0.79 2.21
C LYS A 45 -0.45 0.52 1.86
N LEU A 46 0.49 1.22 2.51
CA LEU A 46 1.92 0.99 2.31
C LEU A 46 2.37 -0.40 2.77
N LYS A 47 1.87 -0.87 3.92
CA LYS A 47 2.11 -2.23 4.40
C LYS A 47 1.67 -3.25 3.35
N LEU A 48 0.39 -3.21 2.96
CA LEU A 48 -0.18 -4.13 1.97
C LEU A 48 0.55 -4.05 0.62
N SER A 49 0.92 -2.85 0.18
CA SER A 49 1.67 -2.68 -1.06
C SER A 49 3.05 -3.32 -1.03
N GLY A 50 3.73 -3.26 0.12
CA GLY A 50 5.03 -3.89 0.31
C GLY A 50 4.93 -5.41 0.43
N GLU A 51 3.90 -5.90 1.10
CA GLU A 51 3.66 -7.33 1.34
C GLU A 51 3.30 -8.06 0.03
N TYR A 52 2.38 -7.49 -0.75
CA TYR A 52 1.85 -8.09 -1.99
C TYR A 52 2.46 -7.49 -3.27
N ARG A 53 3.53 -6.70 -3.16
CA ARG A 53 4.25 -6.08 -4.29
C ARG A 53 3.34 -5.25 -5.22
N LEU A 54 2.40 -4.51 -4.64
CA LEU A 54 1.45 -3.64 -5.35
C LEU A 54 2.11 -2.29 -5.68
N VAL A 55 2.84 -2.25 -6.79
CA VAL A 55 3.72 -1.11 -7.16
C VAL A 55 2.93 0.17 -7.43
N HIS A 56 1.75 0.08 -8.02
CA HIS A 56 0.94 1.26 -8.33
C HIS A 56 0.35 1.89 -7.05
N LEU A 57 -0.13 1.06 -6.12
CA LEU A 57 -0.59 1.50 -4.80
C LEU A 57 0.55 2.13 -4.00
N GLN A 58 1.73 1.50 -4.00
CA GLN A 58 2.90 2.06 -3.32
C GLN A 58 3.28 3.43 -3.90
N GLY A 59 3.29 3.54 -5.23
CA GLY A 59 3.55 4.81 -5.92
C GLY A 59 2.56 5.90 -5.57
N GLN A 60 1.25 5.59 -5.50
CA GLN A 60 0.22 6.54 -5.09
C GLN A 60 0.40 6.99 -3.63
N CYS A 61 0.70 6.05 -2.73
CA CYS A 61 0.97 6.38 -1.33
C CYS A 61 2.20 7.30 -1.19
N LEU A 62 3.29 7.02 -1.90
CA LEU A 62 4.50 7.84 -1.88
C LEU A 62 4.28 9.24 -2.49
N LYS A 63 3.40 9.36 -3.49
CA LYS A 63 2.99 10.65 -4.06
C LYS A 63 2.18 11.50 -3.08
N SER A 64 1.39 10.87 -2.20
CA SER A 64 0.58 11.58 -1.20
C SER A 64 1.43 12.33 -0.16
N PHE A 65 2.68 11.91 0.08
CA PHE A 65 3.60 12.64 0.94
C PHE A 65 4.16 13.87 0.22
N THR A 66 3.78 15.04 0.71
CA THR A 66 4.24 16.33 0.19
C THR A 66 5.25 17.00 1.10
N LYS A 67 5.29 16.62 2.39
CA LYS A 67 6.22 17.17 3.38
C LYS A 67 6.95 16.06 4.13
N ILE A 68 8.18 16.34 4.55
CA ILE A 68 8.97 15.42 5.39
C ILE A 68 8.23 15.12 6.70
N ALA A 69 7.48 16.09 7.24
CA ALA A 69 6.67 15.92 8.44
C ALA A 69 5.62 14.80 8.32
N ASP A 70 5.04 14.59 7.12
CA ASP A 70 4.04 13.54 6.90
C ASP A 70 4.68 12.15 7.01
N ILE A 71 5.90 12.01 6.49
CA ILE A 71 6.68 10.77 6.55
C ILE A 71 7.22 10.54 7.98
N LYS A 72 7.53 11.61 8.73
CA LYS A 72 7.89 11.48 10.15
C LYS A 72 6.72 10.96 10.98
N LYS A 73 5.50 11.47 10.77
CA LYS A 73 4.28 10.97 11.42
C LYS A 73 4.01 9.50 11.08
N LEU A 74 4.38 9.06 9.88
CA LEU A 74 4.25 7.65 9.49
C LEU A 74 5.02 6.70 10.42
N LYS A 75 6.12 7.16 11.03
CA LYS A 75 6.88 6.35 12.01
C LYS A 75 6.11 6.05 13.30
N GLU A 76 5.08 6.84 13.60
CA GLU A 76 4.21 6.64 14.77
C GLU A 76 3.10 5.62 14.49
N ALA A 77 2.87 5.28 13.21
CA ALA A 77 1.90 4.26 12.83
C ALA A 77 2.39 2.87 13.22
N LYS A 78 1.49 2.00 13.69
CA LYS A 78 1.82 0.64 14.12
C LYS A 78 2.37 -0.20 12.98
N GLU A 79 1.84 0.03 11.79
CA GLU A 79 2.17 -0.66 10.54
C GLU A 79 3.61 -0.39 10.10
N TYR A 80 4.23 0.72 10.53
CA TYR A 80 5.61 1.06 10.15
C TYR A 80 6.62 0.00 10.59
N ALA A 81 6.38 -0.66 11.73
CA ALA A 81 7.21 -1.75 12.21
C ALA A 81 7.20 -2.95 11.24
N GLU A 82 6.08 -3.17 10.56
CA GLU A 82 5.84 -4.28 9.65
C GLU A 82 6.23 -3.95 8.20
N PHE A 83 6.69 -2.73 7.90
CA PHE A 83 7.13 -2.39 6.56
C PHE A 83 8.34 -3.22 6.15
N SER A 84 8.28 -3.76 4.93
CA SER A 84 9.41 -4.41 4.28
C SER A 84 10.56 -3.42 4.07
N ASP A 85 11.78 -3.95 3.96
CA ASP A 85 12.98 -3.15 3.73
C ASP A 85 12.88 -2.32 2.45
N ALA A 86 12.25 -2.88 1.41
CA ALA A 86 11.99 -2.16 0.15
C ALA A 86 11.06 -0.96 0.33
N THR A 87 10.01 -1.08 1.15
CA THR A 87 9.11 0.04 1.47
C THR A 87 9.83 1.10 2.28
N LYS A 88 10.64 0.71 3.26
CA LYS A 88 11.46 1.64 4.06
C LYS A 88 12.47 2.40 3.19
N LEU A 89 13.14 1.70 2.25
CA LEU A 89 14.05 2.31 1.29
C LEU A 89 13.32 3.32 0.39
N SER A 90 12.16 2.96 -0.13
CA SER A 90 11.34 3.84 -0.98
C SER A 90 10.89 5.11 -0.24
N LEU A 91 10.58 5.00 1.05
CA LEU A 91 10.27 6.16 1.91
C LEU A 91 11.50 7.05 2.12
N LEU A 92 12.68 6.46 2.34
CA LEU A 92 13.93 7.20 2.48
C LEU A 92 14.25 7.97 1.19
N GLU A 93 14.17 7.33 0.03
CA GLU A 93 14.36 7.98 -1.27
C GLU A 93 13.35 9.11 -1.49
N LYS A 94 12.10 8.93 -1.04
CA LYS A 94 11.08 9.97 -1.12
C LYS A 94 11.45 11.18 -0.25
N ILE A 95 11.94 10.97 0.97
CA ILE A 95 12.43 12.06 1.84
C ILE A 95 13.54 12.85 1.14
N MET A 96 14.50 12.17 0.51
CA MET A 96 15.61 12.83 -0.20
C MET A 96 15.18 13.67 -1.40
N LYS A 97 13.99 13.43 -1.94
CA LYS A 97 13.42 14.16 -3.09
C LYS A 97 12.47 15.29 -2.69
N LEU A 98 12.10 15.38 -1.41
CA LEU A 98 11.20 16.43 -0.92
C LEU A 98 12.00 17.71 -0.60
N PRO A 99 11.46 18.90 -0.91
CA PRO A 99 12.06 20.14 -0.47
C PRO A 99 11.99 20.27 1.07
N GLU A 100 12.97 20.97 1.65
CA GLU A 100 13.04 21.25 3.10
C GLU A 100 11.87 22.11 3.61
#